data_AF-A0A6J5V058-F1
#
_entry.id   AF-A0A6J5V058-F1
#
_cell.length_a   1.000
_cell.length_b   1.000
_cell.length_c   1.000
_cell.angle_alpha   90.00
_cell.angle_beta   90.00
_cell.angle_gamma   90.00
#
_symmetry.space_group_name_H-M   'P 1'
#
loop_
_entity.id
_entity.type
_entity.pdbx_description
1 polymer ?
#
loop_
_entity_poly.entity_id
_entity_poly.type
_entity_poly.pdbx_seq_one_letter_code
_entity_poly.pdbx_strand_id
1 'polypeptide(L)'
;MILEKCLGAQRTRRIHSALRHGKVTILCLVLTVVVLGGTVGAGKFGTPEDSIEIRDHFYSRKRAEPHRVLEEVQSTPADPNNYNAFDINKILVDEGEEDRPDPNKPYTLGPKISNWDEQRSKWLKENPNFPNFIRPNKPRVLLVTGSSPKPCENPVGDHYLLKSIKNKIDYCRLHGIEVFYNMALLDAEMAGFWAKLPLIRKLLLSHPEVEFLWWMDSDAMFTDMAFEVPWERYRDYDFVMHGWNEMVYDQKNWIGLNTGSFLLRNTQWSLDMLDTWAPMGPKGKIRDEAGKILTRELKGRPVFEADDQSAMVYILATQREKWGDKVYLESAYYLHGYWGILVDRYEEMIENYHPGLGDHRWPLVTHFVGCKPCGKFGDYPVERCLKQMDRAFNFGDNQILQIYGFTHSSLGSRRVKRVRNETSNPLEVKDELGLLHPEFKAVKVSSS
;
A
#
# COMPACT_ATOMS: atom_id res chain seq x y z
N MET A 1 25.93 18.71 51.24
CA MET A 1 27.33 18.97 51.63
C MET A 1 27.48 19.14 53.16
N ILE A 2 26.79 18.33 53.97
CA ILE A 2 26.89 18.35 55.45
C ILE A 2 27.14 16.93 56.03
N LEU A 3 26.79 15.86 55.31
CA LEU A 3 27.02 14.48 55.78
C LEU A 3 28.47 13.96 55.60
N GLU A 4 29.33 14.63 54.83
CA GLU A 4 30.70 14.16 54.59
C GLU A 4 31.71 14.55 55.67
N LYS A 5 31.37 15.48 56.57
CA LYS A 5 32.30 15.94 57.62
C LYS A 5 32.21 15.17 58.95
N CYS A 6 31.25 14.24 59.12
CA CYS A 6 31.10 13.50 60.38
C CYS A 6 31.21 11.98 60.28
N LEU A 7 31.17 11.38 59.08
CA LEU A 7 31.29 9.94 58.89
C LEU A 7 32.22 9.70 57.70
N GLY A 8 33.45 9.25 57.97
CA GLY A 8 34.52 9.12 56.97
C GLY A 8 34.10 8.37 55.69
N ALA A 9 34.73 8.75 54.57
CA ALA A 9 34.36 8.41 53.18
C ALA A 9 34.06 6.93 52.89
N GLN A 10 34.62 6.01 53.68
CA GLN A 10 34.35 4.56 53.57
C GLN A 10 32.96 4.16 54.08
N ARG A 11 32.44 4.81 55.13
CA ARG A 11 31.08 4.55 55.66
C ARG A 11 30.01 5.14 54.76
N THR A 12 30.26 6.30 54.16
CA THR A 12 29.35 6.96 53.21
C THR A 12 29.15 6.12 51.95
N ARG A 13 30.21 5.50 51.42
CA ARG A 13 30.11 4.56 50.28
C ARG A 13 29.33 3.28 50.62
N ARG A 14 29.50 2.72 51.82
CA ARG A 14 28.71 1.55 52.27
C ARG A 14 27.23 1.88 52.45
N ILE A 15 26.91 3.06 52.98
CA ILE A 15 25.51 3.54 53.13
C ILE A 15 24.89 3.81 51.76
N HIS A 16 25.63 4.38 50.81
CA HIS A 16 25.16 4.57 49.44
C HIS A 16 24.91 3.26 48.70
N SER A 17 25.78 2.25 48.90
CA SER A 17 25.58 0.90 48.36
C SER A 17 24.34 0.24 48.96
N ALA A 18 24.13 0.33 50.28
CA ALA A 18 22.96 -0.22 50.96
C ALA A 18 21.65 0.46 50.51
N LEU A 19 21.66 1.79 50.30
CA LEU A 19 20.53 2.53 49.76
C LEU A 19 20.22 2.16 48.30
N ARG A 20 21.25 1.88 47.48
CA ARG A 20 21.05 1.40 46.09
C ARG A 20 20.46 0.00 46.07
N HIS A 21 20.97 -0.92 46.90
CA HIS A 21 20.40 -2.26 47.01
C HIS A 21 18.97 -2.23 47.56
N GLY A 22 18.67 -1.38 48.55
CA GLY A 22 17.31 -1.20 49.07
C GLY A 22 16.32 -0.69 48.00
N LYS A 23 16.73 0.26 47.15
CA LYS A 23 15.90 0.75 46.04
C LYS A 23 15.61 -0.32 44.98
N VAL A 24 16.60 -1.17 44.67
CA VAL A 24 16.42 -2.28 43.73
C VAL A 24 15.50 -3.35 44.32
N THR A 25 15.64 -3.67 45.61
CA THR A 25 14.75 -4.64 46.28
C THR A 25 13.30 -4.16 46.32
N ILE A 26 13.06 -2.85 46.55
CA ILE A 26 11.71 -2.26 46.49
C ILE A 26 11.14 -2.30 45.07
N LEU A 27 11.94 -1.98 44.05
CA LEU A 27 11.53 -2.05 42.65
C LEU A 27 11.16 -3.48 42.24
N CYS A 28 11.96 -4.47 42.66
CA CYS A 28 11.68 -5.89 42.45
C CYS A 28 10.40 -6.32 43.16
N LEU A 29 10.17 -5.90 44.41
CA LEU A 29 8.93 -6.21 45.15
C LEU A 29 7.68 -5.62 44.47
N VAL A 30 7.76 -4.39 43.95
CA VAL A 30 6.65 -3.77 43.18
C VAL A 30 6.39 -4.52 41.88
N LEU A 31 7.44 -4.92 41.15
CA LEU A 31 7.32 -5.74 39.94
C LEU A 31 6.70 -7.11 40.25
N THR A 32 7.08 -7.76 41.35
CA THR A 32 6.48 -9.04 41.76
C THR A 32 5.00 -8.88 42.11
N VAL A 33 4.59 -7.78 42.77
CA VAL A 33 3.17 -7.52 43.08
C VAL A 33 2.37 -7.20 41.82
N VAL A 34 2.93 -6.46 40.85
CA VAL A 34 2.26 -6.17 39.57
C VAL A 34 2.12 -7.43 38.72
N VAL A 35 3.14 -8.30 38.69
CA VAL A 35 3.11 -9.57 37.97
C VAL A 35 2.13 -10.55 38.63
N LEU A 36 2.15 -10.68 39.97
CA LEU A 36 1.19 -11.52 40.70
C LEU A 36 -0.25 -11.00 40.59
N GLY A 37 -0.45 -9.68 40.55
CA GLY A 37 -1.75 -9.04 40.30
C GLY A 37 -2.24 -9.16 38.86
N GLY A 38 -1.35 -9.41 37.89
CA GLY A 38 -1.70 -9.71 36.51
C GLY A 38 -2.01 -11.19 36.26
N THR A 39 -1.47 -12.10 37.08
CA THR A 39 -1.64 -13.57 36.92
C THR A 39 -2.74 -14.17 37.78
N VAL A 40 -3.26 -13.46 38.78
CA VAL A 40 -4.43 -13.89 39.57
C VAL A 40 -5.65 -13.07 39.14
N GLY A 41 -6.51 -13.69 38.35
CA GLY A 41 -7.66 -13.04 37.72
C GLY A 41 -8.61 -12.35 38.69
N ALA A 42 -9.00 -11.14 38.32
CA ALA A 42 -10.23 -10.49 38.77
C ALA A 42 -11.44 -11.15 38.08
N GLY A 43 -11.73 -12.40 38.46
CA GLY A 43 -13.07 -12.95 38.36
C GLY A 43 -13.92 -12.40 39.51
N LYS A 44 -15.05 -11.79 39.18
CA LYS A 44 -16.11 -11.21 40.05
C LYS A 44 -15.88 -9.79 40.56
N PHE A 45 -16.23 -8.79 39.75
CA PHE A 45 -16.97 -7.58 40.16
C PHE A 45 -17.80 -7.08 38.96
N GLY A 46 -19.03 -6.64 39.24
CA GLY A 46 -20.18 -6.66 38.33
C GLY A 46 -20.15 -5.73 37.12
N THR A 47 -20.85 -6.18 36.08
CA THR A 47 -21.33 -5.41 34.93
C THR A 47 -22.36 -4.35 35.37
N PRO A 48 -22.27 -3.08 34.91
CA PRO A 48 -23.40 -2.16 34.94
C PRO A 48 -24.45 -2.60 33.91
N GLU A 49 -25.70 -2.68 34.36
CA GLU A 49 -26.90 -2.86 33.55
C GLU A 49 -27.10 -1.60 32.68
N ASP A 50 -26.63 -1.60 31.44
CA ASP A 50 -27.06 -0.61 30.43
C ASP A 50 -26.86 -1.07 28.96
N SER A 51 -26.42 -2.31 28.75
CA SER A 51 -26.16 -2.84 27.40
C SER A 51 -27.30 -3.68 26.81
N ILE A 52 -28.41 -3.84 27.53
CA ILE A 52 -29.52 -4.71 27.11
C ILE A 52 -30.58 -3.94 26.29
N GLU A 53 -30.72 -2.63 26.46
CA GLU A 53 -31.73 -1.85 25.73
C GLU A 53 -31.36 -1.50 24.28
N ILE A 54 -30.08 -1.59 23.89
CA ILE A 54 -29.66 -1.22 22.52
C ILE A 54 -29.98 -2.34 21.50
N ARG A 55 -30.21 -3.58 21.96
CA ARG A 55 -30.44 -4.73 21.08
C ARG A 55 -31.86 -4.75 20.48
N ASP A 56 -32.84 -4.16 21.15
CA ASP A 56 -34.24 -4.21 20.71
C ASP A 56 -34.63 -3.11 19.72
N HIS A 57 -33.79 -2.08 19.52
CA HIS A 57 -34.11 -0.97 18.62
C HIS A 57 -33.74 -1.20 17.14
N PHE A 58 -32.98 -2.23 16.80
CA PHE A 58 -32.53 -2.47 15.42
C PHE A 58 -33.43 -3.42 14.59
N TYR A 59 -34.50 -3.98 15.16
CA TYR A 59 -35.35 -4.97 14.47
C TYR A 59 -36.57 -4.40 13.73
N SER A 60 -36.78 -3.08 13.70
CA SER A 60 -37.93 -2.49 13.00
C SER A 60 -37.53 -1.49 11.92
N ARG A 61 -37.14 -1.99 10.74
CA ARG A 61 -37.51 -1.39 9.43
C ARG A 61 -37.23 -2.37 8.27
N LYS A 62 -38.29 -2.69 7.52
CA LYS A 62 -38.39 -3.66 6.43
C LYS A 62 -37.87 -3.13 5.07
N ARG A 63 -37.42 -4.10 4.23
CA ARG A 63 -37.18 -4.14 2.76
C ARG A 63 -35.78 -3.71 2.25
N ALA A 64 -35.09 -4.41 1.34
CA ALA A 64 -35.30 -5.70 0.66
C ALA A 64 -33.97 -6.15 -0.02
N GLU A 65 -33.51 -7.39 0.22
CA GLU A 65 -32.68 -8.30 -0.64
C GLU A 65 -31.99 -9.39 0.23
N PRO A 66 -31.64 -10.58 -0.29
CA PRO A 66 -31.61 -11.81 0.49
C PRO A 66 -30.26 -12.02 1.20
N HIS A 67 -30.21 -11.69 2.49
CA HIS A 67 -29.12 -12.16 3.36
C HIS A 67 -29.37 -13.59 3.83
N ARG A 68 -28.44 -14.47 3.46
CA ARG A 68 -28.32 -15.85 3.93
C ARG A 68 -28.02 -15.84 5.44
N VAL A 69 -29.04 -16.08 6.25
CA VAL A 69 -28.92 -16.22 7.70
C VAL A 69 -28.25 -17.56 8.00
N LEU A 70 -27.07 -17.54 8.65
CA LEU A 70 -26.49 -18.72 9.26
C LEU A 70 -27.13 -18.88 10.64
N GLU A 71 -27.87 -19.97 10.81
CA GLU A 71 -28.47 -20.37 12.07
C GLU A 71 -27.39 -21.04 12.94
N GLU A 72 -27.14 -20.50 14.13
CA GLU A 72 -26.19 -21.07 15.09
C GLU A 72 -26.84 -22.30 15.74
N VAL A 73 -26.33 -23.49 15.40
CA VAL A 73 -26.75 -24.75 16.02
C VAL A 73 -26.23 -24.80 17.45
N GLN A 74 -27.13 -24.86 18.43
CA GLN A 74 -26.79 -25.18 19.82
C GLN A 74 -26.30 -26.62 19.93
N SER A 75 -25.00 -26.81 20.13
CA SER A 75 -24.39 -28.13 20.34
C SER A 75 -24.50 -28.57 21.80
N THR A 76 -25.14 -29.72 22.04
CA THR A 76 -25.14 -30.49 23.29
C THR A 76 -23.74 -31.02 23.64
N PRO A 77 -23.43 -31.24 24.94
CA PRO A 77 -22.07 -31.55 25.37
C PRO A 77 -21.74 -33.05 25.23
N ALA A 78 -21.30 -33.45 24.04
CA ALA A 78 -20.53 -34.68 23.81
C ALA A 78 -19.97 -34.67 22.38
N ASP A 79 -18.87 -33.96 22.14
CA ASP A 79 -18.11 -34.06 20.88
C ASP A 79 -16.60 -33.88 21.17
N PRO A 80 -15.68 -34.71 20.65
CA PRO A 80 -14.27 -34.69 21.05
C PRO A 80 -13.44 -33.54 20.46
N ASN A 81 -14.07 -32.60 19.74
CA ASN A 81 -13.37 -31.52 19.05
C ASN A 81 -13.11 -30.34 19.97
N ASN A 82 -12.08 -30.48 20.79
CA ASN A 82 -11.49 -29.39 21.55
C ASN A 82 -10.93 -28.32 20.59
N TYR A 83 -11.53 -27.13 20.55
CA TYR A 83 -11.07 -25.97 19.77
C TYR A 83 -9.63 -25.53 20.10
N ASN A 84 -9.03 -26.07 21.16
CA ASN A 84 -7.61 -25.88 21.50
C ASN A 84 -6.64 -26.76 20.68
N ALA A 85 -7.13 -27.64 19.81
CA ALA A 85 -6.33 -28.48 18.90
C ALA A 85 -6.37 -27.98 17.44
N PHE A 86 -6.64 -26.69 17.22
CA PHE A 86 -6.69 -26.07 15.90
C PHE A 86 -5.26 -25.76 15.40
N ASP A 87 -4.66 -26.71 14.67
CA ASP A 87 -3.32 -26.54 14.12
C ASP A 87 -3.36 -25.78 12.79
N ILE A 88 -3.03 -24.48 12.83
CA ILE A 88 -2.95 -23.60 11.64
C ILE A 88 -1.97 -24.17 10.59
N ASN A 89 -0.97 -24.96 11.01
CA ASN A 89 0.00 -25.53 10.08
C ASN A 89 -0.62 -26.58 9.15
N LYS A 90 -1.76 -27.19 9.51
CA LYS A 90 -2.48 -28.11 8.63
C LYS A 90 -3.23 -27.42 7.48
N ILE A 91 -3.56 -26.14 7.62
CA ILE A 91 -4.22 -25.33 6.57
C ILE A 91 -3.19 -24.74 5.61
N LEU A 92 -1.96 -24.50 6.09
CA LEU A 92 -0.86 -23.91 5.31
C LEU A 92 -0.09 -24.94 4.47
N VAL A 93 -0.50 -26.21 4.48
CA VAL A 93 0.07 -27.22 3.58
C VAL A 93 -0.49 -26.97 2.19
N ASP A 94 0.38 -26.54 1.28
CA ASP A 94 0.07 -26.35 -0.13
C ASP A 94 -0.19 -27.73 -0.75
N GLU A 95 -1.46 -28.13 -0.86
CA GLU A 95 -1.88 -29.42 -1.43
C GLU A 95 -1.87 -29.38 -2.97
N GLY A 96 -0.72 -29.09 -3.56
CA GLY A 96 -0.50 -29.13 -5.01
C GLY A 96 0.85 -29.76 -5.34
N GLU A 97 0.87 -30.72 -6.28
CA GLU A 97 2.12 -31.06 -6.95
C GLU A 97 2.59 -29.81 -7.72
N GLU A 98 3.71 -29.22 -7.31
CA GLU A 98 4.37 -28.20 -8.11
C GLU A 98 4.82 -28.86 -9.43
N ASP A 99 4.04 -28.68 -10.50
CA ASP A 99 4.47 -28.98 -11.87
C ASP A 99 5.77 -28.22 -12.11
N ARG A 100 6.90 -28.92 -11.98
CA ARG A 100 8.23 -28.32 -12.14
C ARG A 100 8.34 -27.86 -13.59
N PRO A 101 8.53 -26.55 -13.86
CA PRO A 101 8.67 -26.05 -15.21
C PRO A 101 9.83 -26.75 -15.93
N ASP A 102 9.64 -27.10 -17.20
CA ASP A 102 10.72 -27.65 -18.02
C ASP A 102 11.83 -26.59 -18.16
N PRO A 103 13.04 -26.84 -17.61
CA PRO A 103 14.13 -25.87 -17.63
C PRO A 103 14.63 -25.54 -19.05
N ASN A 104 14.24 -26.31 -20.07
CA ASN A 104 14.60 -26.07 -21.47
C ASN A 104 13.58 -25.19 -22.22
N LYS A 105 12.42 -24.88 -21.63
CA LYS A 105 11.40 -24.05 -22.28
C LYS A 105 11.53 -22.60 -21.82
N PRO A 106 11.59 -21.63 -22.75
CA PRO A 106 11.53 -20.21 -22.38
C PRO A 106 10.24 -19.89 -21.63
N TYR A 107 10.35 -19.09 -20.56
CA TYR A 107 9.21 -18.61 -19.80
C TYR A 107 8.26 -17.76 -20.67
N THR A 108 6.95 -17.92 -20.46
CA THR A 108 5.91 -17.12 -21.13
C THR A 108 4.80 -16.76 -20.14
N LEU A 109 4.30 -15.52 -20.17
CA LEU A 109 3.16 -15.09 -19.34
C LEU A 109 1.81 -15.73 -19.74
N GLY A 110 1.79 -16.47 -20.84
CA GLY A 110 0.66 -17.24 -21.35
C GLY A 110 0.66 -17.30 -22.88
N PRO A 111 -0.40 -17.86 -23.50
CA PRO A 111 -0.51 -17.96 -24.95
C PRO A 111 -0.45 -16.59 -25.61
N LYS A 112 0.23 -16.50 -26.77
CA LYS A 112 0.35 -15.25 -27.51
C LYS A 112 -1.01 -14.80 -28.03
N ILE A 113 -1.35 -13.54 -27.79
CA ILE A 113 -2.51 -12.85 -28.33
C ILE A 113 -1.98 -11.75 -29.25
N SER A 114 -2.51 -11.64 -30.46
CA SER A 114 -2.05 -10.67 -31.48
C SER A 114 -3.16 -9.75 -31.99
N ASN A 115 -4.39 -9.90 -31.49
CA ASN A 115 -5.57 -9.14 -31.92
C ASN A 115 -6.38 -8.63 -30.73
N TRP A 116 -5.73 -8.30 -29.61
CA TRP A 116 -6.41 -7.87 -28.39
C TRP A 116 -7.22 -6.58 -28.57
N ASP A 117 -6.70 -5.60 -29.32
CA ASP A 117 -7.42 -4.35 -29.57
C ASP A 117 -8.75 -4.58 -30.33
N GLU A 118 -8.77 -5.53 -31.27
CA GLU A 118 -9.98 -5.93 -31.99
C GLU A 118 -10.99 -6.63 -31.07
N GLN A 119 -10.50 -7.58 -30.25
CA GLN A 119 -11.33 -8.28 -29.27
C GLN A 119 -11.95 -7.31 -28.27
N ARG A 120 -11.15 -6.39 -27.72
CA ARG A 120 -11.58 -5.39 -26.76
C ARG A 120 -12.56 -4.39 -27.39
N SER A 121 -12.29 -3.91 -28.60
CA SER A 121 -13.20 -3.03 -29.35
C SER A 121 -14.55 -3.68 -29.63
N LYS A 122 -14.57 -4.98 -30.00
CA LYS A 122 -15.79 -5.75 -30.16
C LYS A 122 -16.56 -5.89 -28.84
N TRP A 123 -15.86 -6.26 -27.76
CA TRP A 123 -16.48 -6.42 -26.44
C TRP A 123 -17.11 -5.10 -25.94
N LEU A 124 -16.43 -3.97 -26.10
CA LEU A 124 -16.95 -2.66 -25.68
C LEU A 124 -18.22 -2.25 -26.45
N LYS A 125 -18.32 -2.62 -27.74
CA LYS A 125 -19.54 -2.40 -28.54
C LYS A 125 -20.70 -3.28 -28.08
N GLU A 126 -20.40 -4.52 -27.69
CA GLU A 126 -21.40 -5.49 -27.20
C GLU A 126 -21.83 -5.20 -25.74
N ASN A 127 -21.03 -4.46 -24.97
CA ASN A 127 -21.24 -4.20 -23.54
C ASN A 127 -21.25 -2.69 -23.20
N PRO A 128 -22.22 -1.90 -23.72
CA PRO A 128 -22.24 -0.44 -23.55
C PRO A 128 -22.43 0.01 -22.09
N ASN A 129 -22.90 -0.87 -21.20
CA ASN A 129 -23.03 -0.59 -19.75
C ASN A 129 -21.68 -0.52 -19.02
N PHE A 130 -20.60 -0.98 -19.66
CA PHE A 130 -19.25 -0.98 -19.12
C PHE A 130 -18.31 -0.17 -20.01
N PRO A 131 -18.50 1.17 -20.11
CA PRO A 131 -17.65 2.00 -20.94
C PRO A 131 -16.24 2.09 -20.35
N ASN A 132 -15.25 2.17 -21.24
CA ASN A 132 -13.85 2.39 -20.89
C ASN A 132 -13.52 3.84 -20.50
N PHE A 133 -14.43 4.77 -20.80
CA PHE A 133 -14.41 6.14 -20.28
C PHE A 133 -15.68 6.38 -19.47
N ILE A 134 -15.51 6.72 -18.18
CA ILE A 134 -16.63 6.99 -17.29
C ILE A 134 -17.27 8.35 -17.66
N ARG A 135 -16.44 9.30 -18.12
CA ARG A 135 -16.83 10.65 -18.57
C ARG A 135 -15.88 11.15 -19.66
N PRO A 136 -16.20 12.26 -20.36
CA PRO A 136 -15.26 12.88 -21.28
C PRO A 136 -13.90 13.06 -20.61
N ASN A 137 -12.84 12.57 -21.26
CA ASN A 137 -11.46 12.63 -20.78
C ASN A 137 -11.18 11.96 -19.42
N LYS A 138 -12.12 11.16 -18.88
CA LYS A 138 -11.92 10.38 -17.64
C LYS A 138 -11.96 8.87 -17.93
N PRO A 139 -10.79 8.22 -18.09
CA PRO A 139 -10.71 6.79 -18.31
C PRO A 139 -11.22 6.02 -17.08
N ARG A 140 -11.70 4.79 -17.30
CA ARG A 140 -11.91 3.83 -16.22
C ARG A 140 -10.57 3.29 -15.77
N VAL A 141 -10.29 3.43 -14.47
CA VAL A 141 -9.00 3.06 -13.87
C VAL A 141 -9.21 1.97 -12.82
N LEU A 142 -8.38 0.93 -12.89
CA LEU A 142 -8.24 -0.08 -11.86
C LEU A 142 -6.89 0.11 -11.17
N LEU A 143 -6.90 0.55 -9.91
CA LEU A 143 -5.70 0.59 -9.09
C LEU A 143 -5.41 -0.81 -8.54
N VAL A 144 -4.21 -1.31 -8.79
CA VAL A 144 -3.77 -2.65 -8.40
C VAL A 144 -2.59 -2.51 -7.45
N THR A 145 -2.72 -3.15 -6.30
CA THR A 145 -1.66 -3.27 -5.28
C THR A 145 -1.66 -4.71 -4.78
N GLY A 146 -0.63 -5.09 -4.02
CA GLY A 146 -0.63 -6.39 -3.37
C GLY A 146 0.48 -6.55 -2.35
N SER A 147 0.40 -7.64 -1.60
CA SER A 147 1.42 -8.07 -0.66
C SER A 147 1.50 -9.59 -0.64
N SER A 148 2.54 -10.13 0.00
CA SER A 148 2.66 -11.57 0.26
C SER A 148 1.39 -12.11 0.95
N PRO A 149 0.95 -13.35 0.65
CA PRO A 149 -0.12 -14.03 1.38
C PRO A 149 0.28 -14.41 2.81
N LYS A 150 1.58 -14.60 3.04
CA LYS A 150 2.11 -14.94 4.36
C LYS A 150 2.22 -13.69 5.22
N PRO A 151 2.00 -13.79 6.54
CA PRO A 151 2.30 -12.71 7.49
C PRO A 151 3.70 -12.16 7.29
N CYS A 152 3.87 -10.88 7.57
CA CYS A 152 5.19 -10.25 7.47
C CYS A 152 6.19 -10.90 8.43
N GLU A 153 7.44 -11.05 7.96
CA GLU A 153 8.52 -11.53 8.81
C GLU A 153 8.76 -10.59 10.00
N ASN A 154 8.59 -9.29 9.76
CA ASN A 154 8.47 -8.28 10.80
C ASN A 154 6.98 -8.06 11.11
N PRO A 155 6.45 -8.47 12.29
CA PRO A 155 5.02 -8.45 12.56
C PRO A 155 4.36 -7.06 12.48
N VAL A 156 5.13 -5.99 12.75
CA VAL A 156 4.60 -4.62 12.59
C VAL A 156 4.36 -4.25 11.12
N GLY A 157 5.01 -4.94 10.18
CA GLY A 157 4.86 -4.73 8.75
C GLY A 157 3.42 -4.85 8.28
N ASP A 158 2.66 -5.83 8.80
CA ASP A 158 1.24 -6.01 8.48
C ASP A 158 0.39 -4.78 8.87
N HIS A 159 0.75 -4.10 9.97
CA HIS A 159 0.08 -2.85 10.34
C HIS A 159 0.32 -1.74 9.32
N TYR A 160 1.52 -1.65 8.75
CA TYR A 160 1.84 -0.65 7.71
C TYR A 160 1.22 -1.00 6.36
N LEU A 161 1.09 -2.29 6.03
CA LEU A 161 0.29 -2.74 4.89
C LEU A 161 -1.18 -2.30 5.05
N LEU A 162 -1.75 -2.50 6.24
CA LEU A 162 -3.13 -2.07 6.55
C LEU A 162 -3.31 -0.54 6.42
N LYS A 163 -2.37 0.25 6.96
CA LYS A 163 -2.40 1.72 6.82
C LYS A 163 -2.28 2.16 5.37
N SER A 164 -1.40 1.50 4.60
CA SER A 164 -1.22 1.77 3.17
C SER A 164 -2.47 1.48 2.36
N ILE A 165 -3.15 0.35 2.60
CA ILE A 165 -4.39 0.06 1.87
C ILE A 165 -5.54 0.98 2.28
N LYS A 166 -5.68 1.36 3.57
CA LYS A 166 -6.64 2.41 3.96
C LYS A 166 -6.40 3.70 3.18
N ASN A 167 -5.14 4.15 3.10
CA ASN A 167 -4.77 5.36 2.35
C ASN A 167 -5.18 5.27 0.87
N LYS A 168 -4.91 4.13 0.21
CA LYS A 168 -5.33 3.90 -1.18
C LYS A 168 -6.86 3.84 -1.33
N ILE A 169 -7.56 3.21 -0.40
CA ILE A 169 -9.03 3.18 -0.37
C ILE A 169 -9.60 4.60 -0.29
N ASP A 170 -9.03 5.46 0.55
CA ASP A 170 -9.48 6.83 0.72
C ASP A 170 -9.31 7.64 -0.57
N TYR A 171 -8.12 7.64 -1.17
CA TYR A 171 -7.87 8.30 -2.46
C TYR A 171 -8.80 7.76 -3.56
N CYS A 172 -8.84 6.43 -3.75
CA CYS A 172 -9.65 5.84 -4.81
C CYS A 172 -11.15 6.12 -4.64
N ARG A 173 -11.65 6.17 -3.40
CA ARG A 173 -13.04 6.53 -3.09
C ARG A 173 -13.36 7.98 -3.46
N LEU A 174 -12.41 8.91 -3.30
CA LEU A 174 -12.57 10.32 -3.69
C LEU A 174 -12.52 10.49 -5.22
N HIS A 175 -11.62 9.76 -5.88
CA HIS A 175 -11.34 9.90 -7.30
C HIS A 175 -12.18 8.98 -8.20
N GLY A 176 -12.99 8.09 -7.65
CA GLY A 176 -13.83 7.16 -8.43
C GLY A 176 -13.00 6.12 -9.18
N ILE A 177 -12.01 5.55 -8.50
CA ILE A 177 -11.09 4.52 -8.99
C ILE A 177 -11.43 3.21 -8.27
N GLU A 178 -11.44 2.10 -9.01
CA GLU A 178 -11.65 0.76 -8.43
C GLU A 178 -10.32 0.22 -7.88
N VAL A 179 -10.36 -0.63 -6.84
CA VAL A 179 -9.16 -1.18 -6.21
C VAL A 179 -9.18 -2.70 -6.27
N PHE A 180 -8.08 -3.29 -6.75
CA PHE A 180 -7.80 -4.73 -6.65
C PHE A 180 -6.58 -4.95 -5.75
N TYR A 181 -6.75 -5.71 -4.67
CA TYR A 181 -5.66 -6.08 -3.76
C TYR A 181 -5.31 -7.55 -3.94
N ASN A 182 -4.13 -7.83 -4.49
CA ASN A 182 -3.67 -9.20 -4.68
C ASN A 182 -2.91 -9.73 -3.45
N MET A 183 -3.22 -10.97 -3.06
CA MET A 183 -2.44 -11.75 -2.10
C MET A 183 -2.00 -13.10 -2.66
N ALA A 184 -2.36 -13.44 -3.91
CA ALA A 184 -2.02 -14.73 -4.50
C ALA A 184 -0.71 -14.66 -5.31
N LEU A 185 0.14 -15.69 -5.18
CA LEU A 185 1.24 -15.92 -6.10
C LEU A 185 0.71 -16.72 -7.30
N LEU A 186 0.39 -16.02 -8.39
CA LEU A 186 -0.22 -16.65 -9.58
C LEU A 186 0.75 -17.53 -10.37
N ASP A 187 2.06 -17.29 -10.20
CA ASP A 187 3.11 -17.95 -10.94
C ASP A 187 4.36 -18.10 -10.04
N ALA A 188 4.77 -19.34 -9.81
CA ALA A 188 5.87 -19.66 -8.90
C ALA A 188 7.24 -19.19 -9.40
N GLU A 189 7.42 -19.00 -10.71
CA GLU A 189 8.67 -18.50 -11.32
C GLU A 189 8.81 -16.98 -11.13
N MET A 190 7.68 -16.26 -11.10
CA MET A 190 7.62 -14.80 -10.99
C MET A 190 7.40 -14.33 -9.54
N ALA A 191 8.25 -14.78 -8.62
CA ALA A 191 8.17 -14.39 -7.21
C ALA A 191 8.73 -12.97 -6.93
N GLY A 192 8.32 -12.38 -5.80
CA GLY A 192 8.79 -11.06 -5.34
C GLY A 192 8.18 -9.92 -6.15
N PHE A 193 8.97 -8.90 -6.48
CA PHE A 193 8.51 -7.73 -7.23
C PHE A 193 8.07 -8.08 -8.67
N TRP A 194 8.53 -9.20 -9.22
CA TRP A 194 8.11 -9.73 -10.52
C TRP A 194 6.67 -10.26 -10.57
N ALA A 195 6.05 -10.54 -9.41
CA ALA A 195 4.70 -11.11 -9.34
C ALA A 195 3.61 -10.20 -9.93
N LYS A 196 3.92 -8.89 -10.08
CA LYS A 196 3.02 -7.93 -10.71
C LYS A 196 2.78 -8.23 -12.20
N LEU A 197 3.74 -8.79 -12.94
CA LEU A 197 3.60 -9.01 -14.39
C LEU A 197 2.48 -10.01 -14.75
N PRO A 198 2.46 -11.25 -14.21
CA PRO A 198 1.37 -12.19 -14.46
C PRO A 198 0.00 -11.65 -14.01
N LEU A 199 -0.04 -10.96 -12.87
CA LEU A 199 -1.24 -10.34 -12.33
C LEU A 199 -1.79 -9.24 -13.25
N ILE A 200 -0.94 -8.31 -13.70
CA ILE A 200 -1.31 -7.24 -14.61
C ILE A 200 -1.87 -7.82 -15.90
N ARG A 201 -1.17 -8.79 -16.51
CA ARG A 201 -1.65 -9.46 -17.73
C ARG A 201 -3.04 -10.07 -17.51
N LYS A 202 -3.23 -10.78 -16.40
CA LYS A 202 -4.52 -11.39 -16.07
C LYS A 202 -5.62 -10.35 -15.94
N LEU A 203 -5.38 -9.27 -15.20
CA LEU A 203 -6.38 -8.22 -14.98
C LEU A 203 -6.72 -7.45 -16.26
N LEU A 204 -5.74 -7.13 -17.12
CA LEU A 204 -6.00 -6.50 -18.41
C LEU A 204 -6.93 -7.35 -19.30
N LEU A 205 -6.69 -8.67 -19.35
CA LEU A 205 -7.49 -9.59 -20.14
C LEU A 205 -8.87 -9.87 -19.53
N SER A 206 -8.98 -9.87 -18.20
CA SER A 206 -10.25 -10.10 -17.49
C SER A 206 -11.15 -8.86 -17.43
N HIS A 207 -10.58 -7.67 -17.56
CA HIS A 207 -11.30 -6.39 -17.46
C HIS A 207 -11.14 -5.55 -18.74
N PRO A 208 -11.76 -5.96 -19.87
CA PRO A 208 -11.71 -5.21 -21.13
C PRO A 208 -12.32 -3.80 -21.00
N GLU A 209 -13.18 -3.54 -20.02
CA GLU A 209 -13.71 -2.22 -19.71
C GLU A 209 -12.66 -1.27 -19.10
N VAL A 210 -11.61 -1.77 -18.48
CA VAL A 210 -10.56 -0.92 -17.89
C VAL A 210 -9.72 -0.32 -19.00
N GLU A 211 -9.55 1.01 -18.98
CA GLU A 211 -8.70 1.71 -19.94
C GLU A 211 -7.26 1.83 -19.43
N PHE A 212 -7.08 2.15 -18.15
CA PHE A 212 -5.77 2.17 -17.50
C PHE A 212 -5.76 1.28 -16.25
N LEU A 213 -4.77 0.41 -16.17
CA LEU A 213 -4.38 -0.25 -14.94
C LEU A 213 -3.31 0.61 -14.26
N TRP A 214 -3.56 1.01 -13.01
CA TRP A 214 -2.60 1.76 -12.19
C TRP A 214 -1.97 0.81 -11.18
N TRP A 215 -0.76 0.34 -11.46
CA TRP A 215 0.00 -0.42 -10.46
C TRP A 215 0.55 0.54 -9.41
N MET A 216 0.38 0.22 -8.13
CA MET A 216 0.96 0.98 -7.02
C MET A 216 1.47 0.05 -5.92
N ASP A 217 2.75 0.13 -5.58
CA ASP A 217 3.40 -0.69 -4.58
C ASP A 217 2.78 -0.49 -3.19
N SER A 218 2.88 -1.52 -2.35
CA SER A 218 2.32 -1.49 -0.99
C SER A 218 3.00 -0.48 -0.06
N ASP A 219 4.25 -0.09 -0.33
CA ASP A 219 5.00 0.94 0.38
C ASP A 219 4.97 2.31 -0.30
N ALA A 220 4.16 2.47 -1.36
CA ALA A 220 3.77 3.77 -1.91
C ALA A 220 2.46 4.27 -1.29
N MET A 221 2.41 5.53 -0.89
CA MET A 221 1.24 6.14 -0.25
C MET A 221 0.86 7.45 -0.93
N PHE A 222 -0.44 7.68 -1.09
CA PHE A 222 -0.98 8.97 -1.52
C PHE A 222 -0.79 10.01 -0.42
N THR A 223 -0.21 11.13 -0.78
CA THR A 223 0.04 12.28 0.10
C THR A 223 -0.61 13.56 -0.41
N ASP A 224 -1.13 13.57 -1.64
CA ASP A 224 -2.07 14.56 -2.15
C ASP A 224 -3.42 13.89 -2.44
N MET A 225 -4.44 14.17 -1.63
CA MET A 225 -5.80 13.60 -1.77
C MET A 225 -6.71 14.44 -2.67
N ALA A 226 -6.21 15.58 -3.19
CA ALA A 226 -6.98 16.49 -4.04
C ALA A 226 -6.49 16.50 -5.50
N PHE A 227 -5.24 16.10 -5.75
CA PHE A 227 -4.68 16.05 -7.09
C PHE A 227 -5.32 14.93 -7.92
N GLU A 228 -5.87 15.29 -9.09
CA GLU A 228 -6.32 14.33 -10.10
C GLU A 228 -5.26 14.19 -11.20
N VAL A 229 -4.99 12.96 -11.61
CA VAL A 229 -4.04 12.66 -12.68
C VAL A 229 -4.50 13.35 -13.99
N PRO A 230 -3.60 14.02 -14.73
CA PRO A 230 -3.96 14.76 -15.94
C PRO A 230 -4.19 13.82 -17.13
N TRP A 231 -5.28 13.04 -17.13
CA TRP A 231 -5.54 11.96 -18.09
C TRP A 231 -5.42 12.36 -19.57
N GLU A 232 -5.82 13.58 -19.93
CA GLU A 232 -5.75 14.09 -21.30
C GLU A 232 -4.30 14.21 -21.81
N ARG A 233 -3.34 14.47 -20.90
CA ARG A 233 -1.89 14.48 -21.22
C ARG A 233 -1.42 13.14 -21.75
N TYR A 234 -2.03 12.04 -21.30
CA TYR A 234 -1.61 10.68 -21.62
C TYR A 234 -2.42 10.03 -22.73
N ARG A 235 -3.30 10.77 -23.41
CA ARG A 235 -4.23 10.23 -24.41
C ARG A 235 -3.55 9.40 -25.50
N ASP A 236 -2.34 9.77 -25.90
CA ASP A 236 -1.59 9.17 -27.01
C ASP A 236 -0.54 8.12 -26.54
N TYR A 237 -0.42 7.92 -25.23
CA TYR A 237 0.57 7.05 -24.57
C TYR A 237 -0.09 5.82 -23.95
N ASP A 238 0.67 4.73 -23.87
CA ASP A 238 0.20 3.44 -23.33
C ASP A 238 0.88 3.10 -22.00
N PHE A 239 2.02 3.71 -21.69
CA PHE A 239 2.74 3.46 -20.45
C PHE A 239 3.27 4.76 -19.85
N VAL A 240 2.82 5.11 -18.64
CA VAL A 240 3.23 6.31 -17.91
C VAL A 240 3.95 5.91 -16.64
N MET A 241 5.20 6.36 -16.49
CA MET A 241 6.02 6.13 -15.31
C MET A 241 6.64 7.44 -14.86
N HIS A 242 6.89 7.60 -13.57
CA HIS A 242 7.73 8.71 -13.13
C HIS A 242 9.17 8.48 -13.59
N GLY A 243 9.81 9.48 -14.20
CA GLY A 243 11.19 9.39 -14.66
C GLY A 243 11.62 10.54 -15.55
N TRP A 244 12.85 10.47 -16.04
CA TRP A 244 13.44 11.48 -16.92
C TRP A 244 14.05 10.83 -18.16
N ASN A 245 13.72 11.37 -19.34
CA ASN A 245 14.23 10.89 -20.62
C ASN A 245 15.76 10.75 -20.63
N GLU A 246 16.47 11.80 -20.21
CA GLU A 246 17.93 11.82 -20.19
C GLU A 246 18.51 10.74 -19.25
N MET A 247 17.86 10.49 -18.11
CA MET A 247 18.33 9.48 -17.17
C MET A 247 18.12 8.05 -17.70
N VAL A 248 17.04 7.81 -18.44
CA VAL A 248 16.72 6.47 -18.99
C VAL A 248 17.48 6.22 -20.29
N TYR A 249 17.29 7.07 -21.30
CA TYR A 249 17.78 6.80 -22.66
C TYR A 249 19.25 7.13 -22.85
N ASP A 250 19.74 8.21 -22.22
CA ASP A 250 21.11 8.67 -22.45
C ASP A 250 22.04 8.07 -21.39
N GLN A 251 21.71 8.26 -20.11
CA GLN A 251 22.56 7.84 -18.99
C GLN A 251 22.41 6.36 -18.63
N LYS A 252 21.32 5.71 -19.03
CA LYS A 252 20.97 4.32 -18.64
C LYS A 252 21.02 4.11 -17.13
N ASN A 253 20.52 5.08 -16.38
CA ASN A 253 20.54 5.06 -14.92
C ASN A 253 19.40 4.17 -14.40
N TRP A 254 19.70 3.20 -13.53
CA TRP A 254 18.73 2.23 -13.02
C TRP A 254 17.59 2.86 -12.19
N ILE A 255 17.77 4.09 -11.70
CA ILE A 255 16.74 4.91 -11.04
C ILE A 255 16.24 6.06 -11.92
N GLY A 256 16.47 6.00 -13.24
CA GLY A 256 15.98 6.99 -14.20
C GLY A 256 14.46 6.99 -14.36
N LEU A 257 13.81 5.90 -13.97
CA LEU A 257 12.35 5.74 -13.85
C LEU A 257 12.00 4.90 -12.62
N ASN A 258 10.72 4.86 -12.24
CA ASN A 258 10.22 3.98 -11.18
C ASN A 258 9.04 3.11 -11.65
N THR A 259 9.05 1.83 -11.27
CA THR A 259 8.00 0.84 -11.59
C THR A 259 7.14 0.47 -10.38
N GLY A 260 7.17 1.28 -9.32
CA GLY A 260 6.32 1.12 -8.15
C GLY A 260 5.07 1.98 -8.14
N SER A 261 4.93 2.89 -9.10
CA SER A 261 3.68 3.60 -9.38
C SER A 261 3.64 3.98 -10.85
N PHE A 262 2.77 3.34 -11.63
CA PHE A 262 2.68 3.56 -13.07
C PHE A 262 1.29 3.28 -13.64
N LEU A 263 1.01 3.87 -14.80
CA LEU A 263 -0.21 3.62 -15.57
C LEU A 263 0.13 2.78 -16.80
N LEU A 264 -0.63 1.71 -17.04
CA LEU A 264 -0.51 0.86 -18.22
C LEU A 264 -1.87 0.74 -18.90
N ARG A 265 -1.95 1.14 -20.18
CA ARG A 265 -3.19 1.11 -20.94
C ARG A 265 -3.56 -0.32 -21.33
N ASN A 266 -4.85 -0.62 -21.40
CA ASN A 266 -5.34 -1.91 -21.86
C ASN A 266 -5.36 -2.00 -23.41
N THR A 267 -4.19 -2.30 -23.99
CA THR A 267 -3.97 -2.44 -25.44
C THR A 267 -3.11 -3.64 -25.78
N GLN A 268 -3.10 -4.04 -27.06
CA GLN A 268 -2.19 -5.05 -27.59
C GLN A 268 -0.73 -4.68 -27.32
N TRP A 269 -0.38 -3.38 -27.44
CA TRP A 269 0.95 -2.87 -27.15
C TRP A 269 1.41 -3.22 -25.73
N SER A 270 0.52 -3.09 -24.74
CA SER A 270 0.84 -3.40 -23.34
C SER A 270 1.05 -4.90 -23.11
N LEU A 271 0.30 -5.77 -23.81
CA LEU A 271 0.54 -7.21 -23.76
C LEU A 271 1.92 -7.56 -24.32
N ASP A 272 2.31 -6.93 -25.43
CA ASP A 272 3.62 -7.14 -26.06
C ASP A 272 4.76 -6.59 -25.21
N MET A 273 4.54 -5.48 -24.50
CA MET A 273 5.49 -4.94 -23.54
C MET A 273 5.68 -5.90 -22.35
N LEU A 274 4.60 -6.47 -21.81
CA LEU A 274 4.68 -7.46 -20.73
C LEU A 274 5.46 -8.71 -21.15
N ASP A 275 5.22 -9.22 -22.37
CA ASP A 275 5.97 -10.34 -22.95
C ASP A 275 7.48 -10.00 -23.07
N THR A 276 7.81 -8.75 -23.36
CA THR A 276 9.20 -8.27 -23.49
C THR A 276 9.87 -8.03 -22.14
N TRP A 277 9.08 -7.70 -21.11
CA TRP A 277 9.56 -7.39 -19.77
C TRP A 277 9.82 -8.63 -18.91
N ALA A 278 8.98 -9.65 -19.06
CA ALA A 278 9.05 -10.89 -18.28
C ALA A 278 10.34 -11.72 -18.34
N PRO A 279 11.13 -11.78 -19.45
CA PRO A 279 12.21 -12.76 -19.60
C PRO A 279 13.34 -12.69 -18.55
N MET A 280 13.53 -11.56 -17.87
CA MET A 280 14.52 -11.41 -16.80
C MET A 280 13.97 -11.77 -15.41
N GLY A 281 12.68 -12.11 -15.32
CA GLY A 281 11.95 -12.36 -14.07
C GLY A 281 12.03 -13.77 -13.48
N PRO A 282 12.12 -14.88 -14.24
CA PRO A 282 12.10 -16.22 -13.66
C PRO A 282 13.21 -16.44 -12.61
N LYS A 283 12.81 -16.78 -11.38
CA LYS A 283 13.71 -16.92 -10.22
C LYS A 283 14.82 -17.96 -10.46
N GLY A 284 15.94 -17.79 -9.75
CA GLY A 284 17.12 -18.66 -9.89
C GLY A 284 18.05 -18.18 -10.98
N LYS A 285 18.67 -19.12 -11.73
CA LYS A 285 19.77 -18.82 -12.65
C LYS A 285 19.44 -17.73 -13.67
N ILE A 286 18.22 -17.69 -14.20
CA ILE A 286 17.83 -16.68 -15.20
C ILE A 286 17.89 -15.28 -14.60
N ARG A 287 17.21 -15.06 -13.47
CA ARG A 287 17.20 -13.76 -12.77
C ARG A 287 18.58 -13.36 -12.26
N ASP A 288 19.40 -14.31 -11.80
CA ASP A 288 20.75 -14.05 -11.32
C ASP A 288 21.70 -13.60 -12.45
N GLU A 289 21.68 -14.31 -13.59
CA GLU A 289 22.49 -13.94 -14.76
C GLU A 289 22.01 -12.63 -15.38
N ALA A 290 20.69 -12.42 -15.46
CA ALA A 290 20.13 -11.14 -15.89
C ALA A 290 20.55 -10.00 -14.96
N GLY A 291 20.62 -10.22 -13.64
CA GLY A 291 21.09 -9.23 -12.67
C GLY A 291 22.53 -8.79 -12.93
N LYS A 292 23.42 -9.73 -13.34
CA LYS A 292 24.80 -9.40 -13.74
C LYS A 292 24.83 -8.55 -15.01
N ILE A 293 23.99 -8.86 -15.99
CA ILE A 293 23.85 -8.05 -17.22
C ILE A 293 23.38 -6.65 -16.86
N LEU A 294 22.29 -6.52 -16.11
CA LEU A 294 21.74 -5.22 -15.70
C LEU A 294 22.76 -4.39 -14.91
N THR A 295 23.53 -5.00 -14.01
CA THR A 295 24.57 -4.31 -13.24
C THR A 295 25.71 -3.79 -14.12
N ARG A 296 26.05 -4.53 -15.18
CA ARG A 296 27.09 -4.13 -16.15
C ARG A 296 26.62 -2.99 -17.05
N GLU A 297 25.36 -3.05 -17.50
CA GLU A 297 24.83 -2.15 -18.53
C GLU A 297 24.20 -0.87 -17.95
N LEU A 298 23.71 -0.90 -16.71
CA LEU A 298 23.02 0.22 -16.09
C LEU A 298 23.90 0.99 -15.11
N LYS A 299 23.90 2.31 -15.27
CA LYS A 299 24.65 3.24 -14.42
C LYS A 299 24.07 3.24 -13.01
N GLY A 300 24.95 3.08 -12.02
CA GLY A 300 24.64 3.24 -10.60
C GLY A 300 23.90 2.07 -9.95
N ARG A 301 23.65 0.97 -10.68
CA ARG A 301 22.97 -0.22 -10.14
C ARG A 301 23.92 -1.01 -9.24
N PRO A 302 23.53 -1.37 -8.00
CA PRO A 302 24.31 -2.28 -7.17
C PRO A 302 24.21 -3.75 -7.65
N VAL A 303 25.05 -4.62 -7.10
CA VAL A 303 25.08 -6.05 -7.47
C VAL A 303 23.99 -6.82 -6.71
N PHE A 304 22.95 -7.24 -7.41
CA PHE A 304 21.90 -8.14 -6.93
C PHE A 304 21.12 -8.75 -8.11
N GLU A 305 20.21 -9.69 -7.83
CA GLU A 305 19.34 -10.33 -8.83
C GLU A 305 18.57 -9.32 -9.69
N ALA A 306 18.15 -9.68 -10.90
CA ALA A 306 17.35 -8.78 -11.74
C ALA A 306 16.04 -8.35 -11.06
N ASP A 307 15.74 -7.06 -11.16
CA ASP A 307 14.49 -6.44 -10.71
C ASP A 307 13.71 -5.87 -11.90
N ASP A 308 12.40 -5.73 -11.72
CA ASP A 308 11.49 -5.26 -12.77
C ASP A 308 11.83 -3.83 -13.22
N GLN A 309 12.24 -2.94 -12.30
CA GLN A 309 12.60 -1.56 -12.64
C GLN A 309 13.83 -1.48 -13.56
N SER A 310 14.91 -2.17 -13.18
CA SER A 310 16.14 -2.22 -13.96
C SER A 310 15.92 -2.87 -15.33
N ALA A 311 15.13 -3.94 -15.39
CA ALA A 311 14.76 -4.56 -16.66
C ALA A 311 14.00 -3.58 -17.57
N MET A 312 13.08 -2.78 -17.03
CA MET A 312 12.37 -1.74 -17.78
C MET A 312 13.32 -0.68 -18.32
N VAL A 313 14.22 -0.14 -17.49
CA VAL A 313 15.26 0.81 -17.94
C VAL A 313 16.07 0.23 -19.09
N TYR A 314 16.53 -1.02 -18.94
CA TYR A 314 17.32 -1.70 -19.96
C TYR A 314 16.56 -1.86 -21.28
N ILE A 315 15.29 -2.29 -21.23
CA ILE A 315 14.44 -2.44 -22.42
C ILE A 315 14.24 -1.10 -23.11
N LEU A 316 13.88 -0.04 -22.38
CA LEU A 316 13.65 1.27 -22.98
C LEU A 316 14.93 1.88 -23.56
N ALA A 317 16.07 1.73 -22.88
CA ALA A 317 17.35 2.23 -23.35
C ALA A 317 17.86 1.48 -24.59
N THR A 318 17.59 0.19 -24.72
CA THR A 318 18.09 -0.65 -25.82
C THR A 318 17.12 -0.80 -26.98
N GLN A 319 15.82 -0.58 -26.76
CA GLN A 319 14.75 -0.75 -27.75
C GLN A 319 13.88 0.51 -27.85
N ARG A 320 14.49 1.70 -27.75
CA ARG A 320 13.79 2.99 -27.77
C ARG A 320 12.91 3.15 -29.01
N GLU A 321 13.40 2.79 -30.19
CA GLU A 321 12.63 2.91 -31.44
C GLU A 321 11.37 2.04 -31.44
N LYS A 322 11.36 0.94 -30.70
CA LYS A 322 10.21 0.02 -30.63
C LYS A 322 9.17 0.47 -29.62
N TRP A 323 9.60 1.03 -28.48
CA TRP A 323 8.72 1.27 -27.33
C TRP A 323 8.55 2.74 -26.95
N GLY A 324 9.57 3.56 -27.18
CA GLY A 324 9.68 4.91 -26.62
C GLY A 324 8.53 5.83 -26.98
N ASP A 325 7.98 5.72 -28.19
CA ASP A 325 6.90 6.60 -28.67
C ASP A 325 5.58 6.44 -27.89
N LYS A 326 5.41 5.31 -27.20
CA LYS A 326 4.22 5.01 -26.37
C LYS A 326 4.48 5.12 -24.87
N VAL A 327 5.71 5.48 -24.47
CA VAL A 327 6.09 5.68 -23.07
C VAL A 327 6.14 7.17 -22.76
N TYR A 328 5.49 7.56 -21.66
CA TYR A 328 5.59 8.90 -21.09
C TYR A 328 6.37 8.84 -19.77
N LEU A 329 7.54 9.47 -19.73
CA LEU A 329 8.32 9.65 -18.50
C LEU A 329 7.93 10.96 -17.82
N GLU A 330 7.09 10.85 -16.79
CA GLU A 330 6.51 11.96 -16.04
C GLU A 330 7.47 12.50 -14.98
N SER A 331 7.59 13.82 -14.90
CA SER A 331 8.42 14.51 -13.90
C SER A 331 7.84 15.86 -13.45
N ALA A 332 6.67 16.26 -13.97
CA ALA A 332 5.98 17.48 -13.58
C ALA A 332 5.28 17.35 -12.22
N TYR A 333 4.98 16.13 -11.79
CA TYR A 333 4.45 15.81 -10.47
C TYR A 333 4.96 14.44 -10.02
N TYR A 334 4.85 14.15 -8.72
CA TYR A 334 5.34 12.90 -8.15
C TYR A 334 4.34 11.76 -8.30
N LEU A 335 4.20 11.23 -9.52
CA LEU A 335 3.55 9.92 -9.73
C LEU A 335 4.26 8.83 -8.90
N HIS A 336 5.57 8.99 -8.71
CA HIS A 336 6.36 8.39 -7.66
C HIS A 336 7.24 9.49 -7.04
N GLY A 337 7.24 9.62 -5.72
CA GLY A 337 8.10 10.55 -4.99
C GLY A 337 9.01 9.84 -4.01
N TYR A 338 10.33 10.00 -4.16
CA TYR A 338 11.31 9.38 -3.26
C TYR A 338 11.17 9.94 -1.84
N TRP A 339 10.80 9.08 -0.88
CA TRP A 339 10.48 9.51 0.48
C TRP A 339 11.61 10.29 1.17
N GLY A 340 12.87 9.93 0.91
CA GLY A 340 14.04 10.51 1.58
C GLY A 340 14.25 12.00 1.36
N ILE A 341 13.65 12.59 0.31
CA ILE A 341 13.70 14.05 0.04
C ILE A 341 12.37 14.77 0.35
N LEU A 342 11.33 14.02 0.69
CA LEU A 342 9.97 14.55 0.85
C LEU A 342 9.54 14.63 2.32
N VAL A 343 9.74 13.56 3.09
CA VAL A 343 9.08 13.39 4.41
C VAL A 343 9.53 14.40 5.47
N ASP A 344 10.72 14.97 5.30
CA ASP A 344 11.28 15.98 6.20
C ASP A 344 10.78 17.41 5.83
N ARG A 345 10.08 17.57 4.70
CA ARG A 345 9.49 18.84 4.23
C ARG A 345 7.99 18.97 4.48
N TYR A 346 7.32 17.98 5.06
CA TYR A 346 5.86 18.03 5.23
C TYR A 346 5.36 19.22 6.05
N GLU A 347 6.06 19.61 7.11
CA GLU A 347 5.71 20.81 7.87
C GLU A 347 5.85 22.09 7.04
N GLU A 348 6.91 22.21 6.24
CA GLU A 348 7.10 23.32 5.27
C GLU A 348 5.95 23.34 4.26
N MET A 349 5.50 22.17 3.80
CA MET A 349 4.41 22.05 2.83
C MET A 349 3.07 22.50 3.42
N ILE A 350 2.77 22.11 4.67
CA ILE A 350 1.56 22.52 5.40
C ILE A 350 1.54 24.04 5.62
N GLU A 351 2.68 24.65 5.89
CA GLU A 351 2.76 26.09 6.17
C GLU A 351 2.64 26.95 4.91
N ASN A 352 3.24 26.51 3.79
CA ASN A 352 3.43 27.37 2.61
C ASN A 352 2.54 27.01 1.41
N TYR A 353 1.93 25.83 1.39
CA TYR A 353 1.21 25.31 0.23
C TYR A 353 -0.13 24.66 0.62
N HIS A 354 -0.79 24.05 -0.36
CA HIS A 354 -2.05 23.32 -0.17
C HIS A 354 -2.08 22.07 -1.07
N PRO A 355 -2.93 21.06 -0.75
CA PRO A 355 -3.19 19.91 -1.61
C PRO A 355 -3.72 20.31 -3.00
N GLY A 356 -3.53 19.44 -3.99
CA GLY A 356 -3.96 19.62 -5.38
C GLY A 356 -2.83 19.97 -6.34
N LEU A 357 -1.57 20.00 -5.87
CA LEU A 357 -0.41 20.39 -6.68
C LEU A 357 0.36 19.18 -7.22
N GLY A 358 0.38 18.07 -6.48
CA GLY A 358 1.01 16.80 -6.86
C GLY A 358 2.55 16.78 -6.91
N ASP A 359 3.23 17.92 -6.77
CA ASP A 359 4.67 18.08 -7.01
C ASP A 359 5.49 18.37 -5.73
N HIS A 360 6.67 19.01 -5.85
CA HIS A 360 7.54 19.41 -4.73
C HIS A 360 6.90 20.32 -3.68
N ARG A 361 5.75 20.92 -3.97
CA ARG A 361 4.96 21.75 -3.05
C ARG A 361 3.97 20.91 -2.24
N TRP A 362 3.46 19.84 -2.85
CA TRP A 362 2.59 18.86 -2.20
C TRP A 362 2.59 17.54 -3.01
N PRO A 363 3.38 16.52 -2.63
CA PRO A 363 3.62 15.36 -3.50
C PRO A 363 2.38 14.49 -3.62
N LEU A 364 2.07 14.01 -4.84
CA LEU A 364 0.99 13.04 -5.03
C LEU A 364 1.30 11.72 -4.32
N VAL A 365 2.46 11.14 -4.58
CA VAL A 365 2.91 9.88 -3.99
C VAL A 365 4.18 10.08 -3.19
N THR A 366 4.19 9.59 -1.95
CA THR A 366 5.41 9.33 -1.18
C THR A 366 5.68 7.83 -1.18
N HIS A 367 6.78 7.41 -1.78
CA HIS A 367 7.16 6.01 -1.96
C HIS A 367 8.40 5.64 -1.12
N PHE A 368 8.21 4.70 -0.18
CA PHE A 368 9.20 4.24 0.80
C PHE A 368 10.17 3.19 0.27
N VAL A 369 10.68 3.40 -0.94
CA VAL A 369 11.68 2.52 -1.58
C VAL A 369 12.84 2.23 -0.63
N GLY A 370 13.22 0.96 -0.54
CA GLY A 370 14.29 0.47 0.33
C GLY A 370 13.92 0.28 1.81
N CYS A 371 12.74 0.70 2.29
CA CYS A 371 12.36 0.52 3.69
C CYS A 371 11.97 -0.91 4.06
N LYS A 372 11.33 -1.65 3.12
CA LYS A 372 10.90 -3.05 3.27
C LYS A 372 10.26 -3.37 4.65
N PRO A 373 9.19 -2.67 5.06
CA PRO A 373 8.64 -2.80 6.43
C PRO A 373 8.16 -4.21 6.79
N CYS A 374 7.82 -5.02 5.79
CA CYS A 374 7.36 -6.41 5.94
C CYS A 374 8.52 -7.42 6.05
N GLY A 375 9.68 -7.11 5.48
CA GLY A 375 10.86 -7.97 5.49
C GLY A 375 11.84 -7.62 6.61
N LYS A 376 12.98 -8.34 6.66
CA LYS A 376 14.05 -8.11 7.64
C LYS A 376 15.18 -7.18 7.18
N PHE A 377 15.41 -7.06 5.87
CA PHE A 377 16.60 -6.39 5.31
C PHE A 377 16.22 -5.21 4.39
N GLY A 378 16.01 -4.04 4.99
CA GLY A 378 15.88 -2.77 4.28
C GLY A 378 17.22 -2.05 4.12
N ASP A 379 17.29 -1.13 3.16
CA ASP A 379 18.48 -0.29 2.89
C ASP A 379 18.59 0.89 3.88
N TYR A 380 17.52 1.14 4.64
CA TYR A 380 17.40 2.23 5.61
C TYR A 380 17.09 1.71 7.01
N PRO A 381 17.44 2.48 8.07
CA PRO A 381 17.07 2.11 9.43
C PRO A 381 15.54 1.99 9.58
N VAL A 382 15.09 0.81 10.01
CA VAL A 382 13.66 0.48 10.16
C VAL A 382 12.93 1.52 11.00
N GLU A 383 13.51 1.98 12.11
CA GLU A 383 12.90 3.01 12.97
C GLU A 383 12.59 4.30 12.22
N ARG A 384 13.52 4.79 11.37
CA ARG A 384 13.29 5.99 10.55
C ARG A 384 12.19 5.73 9.53
N CYS A 385 12.24 4.59 8.86
CA CYS A 385 11.21 4.20 7.88
C CYS A 385 9.81 4.21 8.50
N LEU A 386 9.61 3.45 9.57
CA LEU A 386 8.31 3.33 10.23
C LEU A 386 7.80 4.70 10.73
N LYS A 387 8.66 5.48 11.39
CA LYS A 387 8.32 6.84 11.85
C LYS A 387 7.91 7.77 10.70
N GLN A 388 8.57 7.68 9.56
CA GLN A 388 8.28 8.54 8.41
C GLN A 388 7.07 8.03 7.61
N MET A 389 6.82 6.71 7.59
CA MET A 389 5.56 6.13 7.10
C MET A 389 4.37 6.58 7.95
N ASP A 390 4.52 6.65 9.27
CA ASP A 390 3.50 7.23 10.16
C ASP A 390 3.18 8.68 9.80
N ARG A 391 4.22 9.49 9.54
CA ARG A 391 4.08 10.88 9.12
C ARG A 391 3.42 11.02 7.76
N ALA A 392 3.82 10.24 6.76
CA ALA A 392 3.22 10.25 5.43
C ALA A 392 1.75 9.81 5.47
N PHE A 393 1.43 8.78 6.24
CA PHE A 393 0.04 8.37 6.48
C PHE A 393 -0.77 9.52 7.07
N ASN A 394 -0.31 10.12 8.18
CA ASN A 394 -1.04 11.21 8.84
C ASN A 394 -1.13 12.47 7.97
N PHE A 395 -0.14 12.72 7.10
CA PHE A 395 -0.15 13.82 6.14
C PHE A 395 -1.28 13.67 5.11
N GLY A 396 -1.45 12.46 4.57
CA GLY A 396 -2.60 12.12 3.71
C GLY A 396 -3.93 12.04 4.48
N ASP A 397 -3.96 11.36 5.63
CA ASP A 397 -5.17 11.13 6.43
C ASP A 397 -5.74 12.44 7.01
N ASN A 398 -4.90 13.44 7.27
CA ASN A 398 -5.35 14.78 7.63
C ASN A 398 -6.30 15.38 6.61
N GLN A 399 -6.02 15.21 5.31
CA GLN A 399 -6.87 15.74 4.23
C GLN A 399 -8.23 15.03 4.20
N ILE A 400 -8.28 13.76 4.62
CA ILE A 400 -9.52 12.99 4.76
C ILE A 400 -10.30 13.42 6.02
N LEU A 401 -9.62 13.52 7.17
CA LEU A 401 -10.22 13.85 8.45
C LEU A 401 -10.78 15.28 8.48
N GLN A 402 -10.15 16.22 7.78
CA GLN A 402 -10.58 17.61 7.72
C GLN A 402 -11.99 17.77 7.15
N ILE A 403 -12.35 16.91 6.18
CA ILE A 403 -13.71 16.83 5.62
C ILE A 403 -14.74 16.61 6.74
N TYR A 404 -14.38 15.77 7.72
CA TYR A 404 -15.23 15.42 8.87
C TYR A 404 -14.99 16.27 10.11
N GLY A 405 -14.18 17.33 10.04
CA GLY A 405 -13.94 18.25 11.15
C GLY A 405 -12.88 17.80 12.16
N PHE A 406 -11.96 16.92 11.75
CA PHE A 406 -10.85 16.45 12.57
C PHE A 406 -9.49 16.64 11.88
N THR A 407 -8.42 16.57 12.67
CA THR A 407 -7.04 16.49 12.19
C THR A 407 -6.20 15.75 13.23
N HIS A 408 -5.11 15.12 12.84
CA HIS A 408 -4.11 14.59 13.75
C HIS A 408 -3.52 15.70 14.63
N SER A 409 -3.22 15.39 15.90
CA SER A 409 -2.62 16.35 16.83
C SER A 409 -1.25 16.84 16.35
N SER A 410 -0.51 15.98 15.66
CA SER A 410 0.72 16.25 14.90
C SER A 410 0.94 15.12 13.89
N LEU A 411 1.82 15.30 12.90
CA LEU A 411 2.14 14.24 11.93
C LEU A 411 2.74 12.99 12.57
N GLY A 412 3.29 13.07 13.78
CA GLY A 412 3.79 11.91 14.53
C GLY A 412 2.77 11.26 15.47
N SER A 413 1.53 11.76 15.54
CA SER A 413 0.55 11.33 16.53
C SER A 413 -0.65 10.62 15.90
N ARG A 414 -0.98 9.44 16.43
CA ARG A 414 -2.24 8.75 16.10
C ARG A 414 -3.49 9.41 16.68
N ARG A 415 -3.34 10.36 17.61
CA ARG A 415 -4.48 11.05 18.24
C ARG A 415 -4.99 12.12 17.28
N VAL A 416 -6.30 12.31 17.26
CA VAL A 416 -6.96 13.37 16.50
C VAL A 416 -7.55 14.42 17.44
N LYS A 417 -7.70 15.64 16.92
CA LYS A 417 -8.38 16.77 17.56
C LYS A 417 -9.41 17.36 16.59
N ARG A 418 -10.43 17.98 17.16
CA ARG A 418 -11.45 18.71 16.38
C ARG A 418 -10.82 19.98 15.79
N VAL A 419 -11.17 20.30 14.55
CA VAL A 419 -10.80 21.59 13.92
C VAL A 419 -11.92 22.62 13.97
N ARG A 420 -13.14 22.19 14.30
CA ARG A 420 -14.33 23.03 14.45
C ARG A 420 -15.29 22.48 15.50
N ASN A 421 -16.17 23.35 16.00
CA ASN A 421 -17.27 22.94 16.88
C ASN A 421 -18.33 22.17 16.10
N GLU A 422 -19.11 21.34 16.81
CA GLU A 422 -20.30 20.71 16.23
C GLU A 422 -21.35 21.77 15.85
N THR A 423 -22.12 21.47 14.82
CA THR A 423 -23.20 22.33 14.35
C THR A 423 -24.48 21.52 14.15
N SER A 424 -25.62 22.14 14.41
CA SER A 424 -26.93 21.58 14.05
C SER A 424 -27.20 21.66 12.54
N ASN A 425 -26.39 22.40 11.79
CA ASN A 425 -26.53 22.61 10.35
C ASN A 425 -25.31 22.05 9.57
N PRO A 426 -25.09 20.73 9.56
CA PRO A 426 -23.87 20.14 8.98
C PRO A 426 -23.74 20.35 7.46
N LEU A 427 -24.84 20.58 6.75
CA LEU A 427 -24.84 20.81 5.29
C LEU A 427 -24.41 22.23 4.89
N GLU A 428 -24.41 23.18 5.83
CA GLU A 428 -23.89 24.54 5.59
C GLU A 428 -22.36 24.57 5.66
N VAL A 429 -21.74 23.54 6.27
CA VAL A 429 -20.29 23.41 6.37
C VAL A 429 -19.76 22.78 5.10
N LYS A 430 -19.11 23.59 4.27
CA LYS A 430 -18.34 23.11 3.12
C LYS A 430 -16.95 22.70 3.56
N ASP A 431 -16.48 21.57 3.05
CA ASP A 431 -15.10 21.18 3.21
C ASP A 431 -14.20 22.02 2.28
N GLU A 432 -13.03 22.42 2.78
CA GLU A 432 -12.17 23.43 2.12
C GLU A 432 -11.68 23.00 0.73
N LEU A 433 -11.50 21.70 0.53
CA LEU A 433 -10.98 21.12 -0.71
C LEU A 433 -12.08 20.60 -1.66
N GLY A 434 -13.36 20.65 -1.27
CA GLY A 434 -14.47 20.12 -2.08
C GLY A 434 -14.42 18.60 -2.33
N LEU A 435 -13.77 17.84 -1.46
CA LEU A 435 -13.58 16.39 -1.52
C LEU A 435 -14.76 15.60 -0.96
N LEU A 436 -15.71 16.19 -0.22
CA LEU A 436 -16.88 15.44 0.24
C LEU A 436 -17.80 15.04 -0.93
N HIS A 437 -17.95 15.93 -1.91
CA HIS A 437 -18.76 15.75 -3.12
C HIS A 437 -17.99 16.22 -4.36
N PRO A 438 -16.85 15.59 -4.69
CA PRO A 438 -15.96 16.11 -5.71
C PRO A 438 -16.56 15.91 -7.09
N GLU A 439 -16.21 16.79 -8.02
CA GLU A 439 -16.60 16.63 -9.42
C GLU A 439 -16.17 15.27 -9.95
N PHE A 440 -15.09 14.67 -9.44
CA PHE A 440 -14.61 13.33 -9.82
C PHE A 440 -15.65 12.21 -9.73
N LYS A 441 -16.67 12.36 -8.87
CA LYS A 441 -17.73 11.36 -8.62
C LYS A 441 -19.10 11.77 -9.14
N ALA A 442 -19.24 12.95 -9.73
CA ALA A 442 -20.53 13.43 -10.19
C ALA A 442 -21.10 12.48 -11.27
N VAL A 443 -22.15 11.75 -10.91
CA VAL A 443 -22.98 10.97 -11.84
C VAL A 443 -23.89 11.97 -12.54
N LYS A 444 -23.73 12.15 -13.85
CA LYS A 444 -24.76 12.84 -14.64
C LYS A 444 -26.01 11.97 -14.59
N VAL A 445 -26.99 12.35 -13.78
CA VAL A 445 -28.35 11.84 -13.95
C VAL A 445 -28.78 12.33 -15.32
N SER A 446 -28.98 11.43 -16.28
CA SER A 446 -29.60 11.78 -17.54
C SER A 446 -30.95 12.41 -17.21
N SER A 447 -31.11 13.71 -17.49
CA SER A 447 -32.43 14.33 -17.51
C SER A 447 -33.22 13.63 -18.60
N SER A 448 -34.15 12.76 -18.17
CA SER A 448 -35.12 12.09 -19.05
C SER A 448 -35.93 13.10 -19.85
#